data_AF-A0A3R8QYU3-F1
#
_entry.id   AF-A0A3R8QYU3-F1
#
_cell.length_a   1.000
_cell.length_b   1.000
_cell.length_c   1.000
_cell.angle_alpha   90.00
_cell.angle_beta   90.00
_cell.angle_gamma   90.00
#
_symmetry.space_group_name_H-M   'P 1'
#
loop_
_entity.id
_entity.type
_entity.pdbx_description
1 polymer ?
#
loop_
_entity_poly.entity_id
_entity_poly.type
_entity_poly.pdbx_seq_one_letter_code
_entity_poly.pdbx_strand_id
1 'polypeptide(L)'
;MSKELRVGLMAIVAIALLIFGYNFLKGKNLLEDSRTFYAVYDQVEGLSPSSGVTINGLQIGSVTNIKIRKDAKLVVTMNIKNNFPFSKTSIAEIYGGDLIGGKSIAIVPDFKNQTQAISGDTLQGEIEAGLLELVNNQLAPLQTKVESVVSSVDTLVRSVNYVLDIGTRESIKKSINDFNKTVKHLNSTAENVDFVLTENLEGIQKTIRNAADTSEKLKQFSDTLSKVELGKMVNNINTTIASINNITQKINEGDGSLGKLMNDDKLYVNLEKASKQLEELLQDIKLNPKRYMHFSVFGKKNKEYVEPENRDQ
;
A
#
# COMPACT_ATOMS: atom_id res chain seq x y z
N MET A 1 18.89 -124.16 16.89
CA MET A 1 18.16 -123.38 15.86
C MET A 1 18.61 -123.84 14.49
N SER A 2 17.69 -124.15 13.58
CA SER A 2 18.03 -124.42 12.18
C SER A 2 18.55 -123.13 11.50
N LYS A 3 19.34 -123.24 10.43
CA LYS A 3 19.94 -122.08 9.76
C LYS A 3 18.87 -121.12 9.21
N GLU A 4 17.73 -121.67 8.83
CA GLU A 4 16.56 -120.97 8.30
C GLU A 4 15.91 -120.09 9.37
N LEU A 5 15.81 -120.57 10.62
CA LEU A 5 15.25 -119.80 11.73
C LEU A 5 16.13 -118.59 12.09
N ARG A 6 17.45 -118.73 12.00
CA ARG A 6 18.39 -117.63 12.28
C ARG A 6 18.32 -116.53 11.21
N VAL A 7 18.16 -116.93 9.93
CA VAL A 7 17.97 -115.98 8.82
C VAL A 7 16.61 -115.27 8.94
N GLY A 8 15.55 -116.00 9.29
CA GLY A 8 14.23 -115.41 9.54
C GLY A 8 14.22 -114.39 10.68
N LEU A 9 14.89 -114.69 11.80
CA LEU A 9 15.03 -113.76 12.92
C LEU A 9 15.82 -112.50 12.53
N MET A 10 16.92 -112.64 11.78
CA MET A 10 17.70 -111.49 11.29
C MET A 10 16.88 -110.60 10.37
N ALA A 11 16.04 -111.17 9.49
CA ALA A 11 15.15 -110.40 8.63
C ALA A 11 14.12 -109.60 9.44
N ILE A 12 13.52 -110.19 10.48
CA ILE A 12 12.57 -109.50 11.37
C ILE A 12 13.26 -108.36 12.14
N VAL A 13 14.44 -108.61 12.68
CA VAL A 13 15.22 -107.56 13.39
C VAL A 13 15.61 -106.44 12.44
N ALA A 14 16.02 -106.75 11.21
CA ALA A 14 16.34 -105.76 10.19
C ALA A 14 15.12 -104.90 9.84
N ILE A 15 13.94 -105.51 9.64
CA ILE A 15 12.69 -104.78 9.38
C ILE A 15 12.32 -103.90 10.58
N ALA A 16 12.43 -104.42 11.80
CA ALA A 16 12.14 -103.64 13.02
C ALA A 16 13.09 -102.43 13.16
N LEU A 17 14.39 -102.62 12.89
CA LEU A 17 15.38 -101.55 12.86
C LEU A 17 15.12 -100.53 11.75
N LEU A 18 14.65 -100.98 10.59
CA LEU A 18 14.32 -100.08 9.47
C LEU A 18 13.09 -99.22 9.78
N ILE A 19 12.04 -99.81 10.36
CA ILE A 19 10.85 -99.10 10.83
C ILE A 19 11.24 -98.10 11.94
N PHE A 20 12.05 -98.53 12.90
CA PHE A 20 12.56 -97.68 13.96
C PHE A 20 13.39 -96.51 13.40
N GLY A 21 14.35 -96.80 12.52
CA GLY A 21 15.22 -95.81 11.89
C GLY A 21 14.45 -94.80 11.04
N TYR A 22 13.44 -95.25 10.28
CA TYR A 22 12.56 -94.37 9.52
C TYR A 22 11.77 -93.40 10.42
N ASN A 23 11.22 -93.89 11.53
CA ASN A 23 10.50 -93.06 12.49
C ASN A 23 11.45 -92.07 13.20
N PHE A 24 12.66 -92.50 13.54
CA PHE A 24 13.71 -91.67 14.13
C PHE A 24 14.15 -90.55 13.18
N LEU A 25 14.37 -90.84 11.89
CA LEU A 25 14.72 -89.83 10.87
C LEU A 25 13.60 -88.82 10.60
N LYS A 26 12.33 -89.19 10.79
CA LYS A 26 11.18 -88.28 10.77
C LYS A 26 11.03 -87.46 12.06
N GLY A 27 11.96 -87.57 13.01
CA GLY A 27 11.95 -86.87 14.28
C GLY A 27 10.88 -87.36 15.27
N LYS A 28 10.23 -88.50 14.99
CA LYS A 28 9.23 -89.13 15.86
C LYS A 28 9.94 -90.01 16.88
N ASN A 29 10.32 -89.43 18.02
CA ASN A 29 10.84 -90.18 19.15
C ASN A 29 9.68 -90.94 19.82
N LEU A 30 9.70 -92.27 19.75
CA LEU A 30 8.65 -93.14 20.31
C LEU A 30 8.75 -93.35 21.83
N LEU A 31 9.79 -92.80 22.48
CA LEU A 31 10.17 -93.06 23.87
C LEU A 31 10.29 -91.78 24.73
N GLU A 32 9.94 -90.60 24.21
CA GLU A 32 10.00 -89.32 24.94
C GLU A 32 8.60 -88.77 25.25
N ASP A 33 8.43 -88.22 26.46
CA ASP A 33 7.22 -87.50 26.89
C ASP A 33 7.07 -86.22 26.07
N SER A 34 6.31 -86.30 24.99
CA SER A 34 5.98 -85.14 24.15
C SER A 34 4.53 -84.70 24.35
N ARG A 35 4.32 -83.39 24.40
CA ARG A 35 2.99 -82.77 24.48
C ARG A 35 2.54 -82.35 23.09
N THR A 36 1.30 -82.68 22.75
CA THR A 36 0.71 -82.29 21.47
C THR A 36 -0.18 -81.06 21.68
N PHE A 37 -0.02 -80.05 20.84
CA PHE A 37 -0.84 -78.84 20.86
C PHE A 37 -1.38 -78.54 19.47
N TYR A 38 -2.49 -77.81 19.42
CA TYR A 38 -3.12 -77.39 18.18
C TYR A 38 -3.11 -75.87 18.07
N ALA A 39 -3.08 -75.34 16.85
CA ALA A 39 -3.36 -73.95 16.58
C ALA A 39 -4.17 -73.84 15.29
N VAL A 40 -5.03 -72.82 15.20
CA VAL A 40 -5.92 -72.61 14.05
C VAL A 40 -5.53 -71.32 13.37
N TYR A 41 -5.29 -71.39 12.06
CA TYR A 41 -4.93 -70.25 11.23
C TYR A 41 -5.82 -70.17 10.00
N ASP A 42 -6.00 -68.97 9.48
CA ASP A 42 -6.69 -68.77 8.20
C ASP A 42 -5.76 -69.08 7.01
N GLN A 43 -4.45 -68.89 7.18
CA GLN A 43 -3.39 -69.27 6.23
C GLN A 43 -2.11 -69.65 6.98
N VAL A 44 -1.21 -70.42 6.36
CA VAL A 44 0.06 -70.86 7.00
C VAL A 44 1.32 -70.47 6.22
N GLU A 45 1.19 -69.67 5.16
CA GLU A 45 2.29 -68.99 4.44
C GLU A 45 3.56 -69.81 4.13
N GLY A 46 3.42 -71.09 3.79
CA GLY A 46 4.57 -71.97 3.48
C GLY A 46 5.13 -72.75 4.68
N LEU A 47 4.44 -72.73 5.82
CA LEU A 47 4.66 -73.68 6.90
C LEU A 47 4.45 -75.11 6.39
N SER A 48 5.36 -76.01 6.77
CA SER A 48 5.32 -77.40 6.34
C SER A 48 5.45 -78.36 7.53
N PRO A 49 5.04 -79.63 7.38
CA PRO A 49 5.41 -80.65 8.36
C PRO A 49 6.93 -80.68 8.56
N SER A 50 7.35 -80.87 9.81
CA SER A 50 8.72 -80.77 10.31
C SER A 50 9.27 -79.34 10.50
N SER A 51 8.51 -78.28 10.18
CA SER A 51 8.87 -76.91 10.58
C SER A 51 9.12 -76.83 12.09
N GLY A 52 10.11 -76.05 12.50
CA GLY A 52 10.47 -75.90 13.91
C GLY A 52 9.37 -75.21 14.72
N VAL A 53 9.17 -75.65 15.96
CA VAL A 53 8.43 -74.90 16.97
C VAL A 53 9.43 -74.37 17.98
N THR A 54 9.47 -73.07 18.17
CA THR A 54 10.44 -72.38 19.00
C THR A 54 9.78 -71.63 20.16
N ILE A 55 10.57 -71.30 21.17
CA ILE A 55 10.21 -70.36 22.22
C ILE A 55 11.41 -69.44 22.42
N ASN A 56 11.23 -68.13 22.29
CA ASN A 56 12.32 -67.15 22.33
C ASN A 56 13.53 -67.55 21.46
N GLY A 57 13.28 -68.13 20.27
CA GLY A 57 14.31 -68.60 19.34
C GLY A 57 14.91 -69.98 19.62
N LEU A 58 14.62 -70.61 20.77
CA LEU A 58 15.06 -71.98 21.06
C LEU A 58 14.06 -73.00 20.50
N GLN A 59 14.52 -73.96 19.69
CA GLN A 59 13.66 -75.03 19.18
C GLN A 59 13.25 -76.00 20.30
N ILE A 60 11.95 -76.10 20.53
CA ILE A 60 11.33 -76.96 21.56
C ILE A 60 10.44 -78.06 20.98
N GLY A 61 10.22 -78.05 19.67
CA GLY A 61 9.33 -78.97 19.02
C GLY A 61 9.35 -78.88 17.50
N SER A 62 8.36 -79.51 16.89
CA SER A 62 8.14 -79.45 15.45
C SER A 62 6.65 -79.57 15.08
N VAL A 63 6.32 -79.01 13.93
CA VAL A 63 5.00 -79.18 13.31
C VAL A 63 4.90 -80.63 12.80
N THR A 64 3.89 -81.35 13.27
CA THR A 64 3.69 -82.75 12.89
C THR A 64 2.75 -82.89 11.71
N ASN A 65 1.69 -82.08 11.65
CA ASN A 65 0.67 -82.18 10.61
C ASN A 65 -0.08 -80.86 10.42
N ILE A 66 -0.60 -80.63 9.22
CA ILE A 66 -1.46 -79.49 8.88
C ILE A 66 -2.68 -80.05 8.17
N LYS A 67 -3.88 -79.82 8.71
CA LYS A 67 -5.14 -80.29 8.13
C LYS A 67 -6.10 -79.13 7.90
N ILE A 68 -6.77 -79.13 6.76
CA ILE A 68 -7.87 -78.22 6.49
C ILE A 68 -9.15 -78.73 7.16
N ARG A 69 -9.88 -77.84 7.86
CA ARG A 69 -11.20 -78.09 8.42
C ARG A 69 -12.28 -77.65 7.42
N LYS A 70 -13.54 -78.07 7.64
CA LYS A 70 -14.69 -77.76 6.78
C LYS A 70 -14.95 -76.25 6.58
N ASP A 71 -14.48 -75.40 7.50
CA ASP A 71 -14.56 -73.94 7.45
C ASP A 71 -13.38 -73.31 6.68
N ALA A 72 -12.62 -74.11 5.92
CA ALA A 72 -11.39 -73.73 5.23
C ALA A 72 -10.23 -73.25 6.11
N LYS A 73 -10.36 -73.33 7.45
CA LYS A 73 -9.26 -73.01 8.36
C LYS A 73 -8.27 -74.16 8.47
N LEU A 74 -7.01 -73.83 8.73
CA LEU A 74 -5.91 -74.76 8.86
C LEU A 74 -5.66 -75.06 10.34
N VAL A 75 -5.80 -76.33 10.70
CA VAL A 75 -5.44 -76.85 12.02
C VAL A 75 -4.03 -77.40 11.95
N VAL A 76 -3.11 -76.71 12.61
CA VAL A 76 -1.71 -77.11 12.73
C VAL A 76 -1.54 -77.92 14.01
N THR A 77 -0.94 -79.10 13.89
CA THR A 77 -0.60 -79.97 15.02
C THR A 77 0.88 -79.82 15.32
N MET A 78 1.20 -79.41 16.54
CA MET A 78 2.56 -79.20 17.04
C MET A 78 2.89 -80.27 18.07
N ASN A 79 4.08 -80.85 17.97
CA ASN A 79 4.64 -81.72 19.00
C ASN A 79 5.76 -80.96 19.72
N ILE A 80 5.63 -80.79 21.02
CA ILE A 80 6.58 -80.08 21.88
C ILE A 80 7.25 -81.11 22.79
N LYS A 81 8.57 -81.23 22.67
CA LYS A 81 9.41 -82.17 23.41
C LYS A 81 9.91 -81.61 24.74
N ASN A 82 9.71 -80.31 24.98
CA ASN A 82 10.20 -79.61 26.16
C ASN A 82 9.12 -79.52 27.25
N ASN A 83 9.52 -79.68 28.52
CA ASN A 83 8.67 -79.53 29.71
C ASN A 83 8.48 -78.09 30.19
N PHE A 84 8.95 -77.09 29.41
CA PHE A 84 8.75 -75.69 29.75
C PHE A 84 7.25 -75.36 29.92
N PRO A 85 6.82 -74.82 31.09
CA PRO A 85 5.43 -74.46 31.33
C PRO A 85 5.09 -73.15 30.62
N PHE A 86 3.95 -73.14 29.93
CA PHE A 86 3.37 -71.93 29.33
C PHE A 86 1.85 -71.97 29.50
N SER A 87 1.21 -70.80 29.47
CA SER A 87 -0.23 -70.67 29.66
C SER A 87 -1.02 -71.19 28.47
N LYS A 88 -2.25 -71.66 28.69
CA LYS A 88 -3.22 -71.97 27.62
C LYS A 88 -3.54 -70.77 26.73
N THR A 89 -3.38 -69.55 27.23
CA THR A 89 -3.56 -68.29 26.48
C THR A 89 -2.29 -67.84 25.74
N SER A 90 -1.24 -68.67 25.71
CA SER A 90 -0.06 -68.39 24.89
C SER A 90 -0.43 -68.42 23.41
N ILE A 91 0.28 -67.61 22.62
CA ILE A 91 0.05 -67.47 21.19
C ILE A 91 1.03 -68.37 20.45
N ALA A 92 0.55 -69.06 19.42
CA ALA A 92 1.36 -69.77 18.45
C ALA A 92 1.48 -68.89 17.20
N GLU A 93 2.58 -68.15 17.09
CA GLU A 93 2.83 -67.18 16.02
C GLU A 93 3.62 -67.82 14.88
N ILE A 94 3.11 -67.77 13.66
CA ILE A 94 3.87 -68.17 12.46
C ILE A 94 4.81 -67.04 12.10
N TYR A 95 6.10 -67.35 11.98
CA TYR A 95 7.15 -66.36 11.71
C TYR A 95 8.22 -66.85 10.74
N GLY A 96 9.06 -65.92 10.27
CA GLY A 96 10.20 -66.17 9.39
C GLY A 96 9.81 -66.30 7.91
N GLY A 97 10.67 -66.89 7.08
CA GLY A 97 10.38 -67.17 5.66
C GLY A 97 10.41 -65.97 4.70
N ASP A 98 10.88 -64.80 5.15
CA ASP A 98 10.74 -63.55 4.37
C ASP A 98 11.71 -63.40 3.18
N LEU A 99 12.84 -64.11 3.16
CA LEU A 99 13.85 -64.00 2.09
C LEU A 99 14.37 -65.37 1.62
N ILE A 100 14.92 -66.16 2.53
CA ILE A 100 15.45 -67.51 2.25
C ILE A 100 15.22 -68.36 3.51
N GLY A 101 14.32 -69.35 3.42
CA GLY A 101 14.02 -70.27 4.52
C GLY A 101 12.54 -70.65 4.59
N GLY A 102 12.21 -71.72 5.31
CA GLY A 102 10.83 -72.11 5.60
C GLY A 102 10.27 -71.37 6.82
N LYS A 103 8.93 -71.26 6.91
CA LYS A 103 8.25 -70.72 8.11
C LYS A 103 8.41 -71.66 9.30
N SER A 104 8.40 -71.07 10.50
CA SER A 104 8.39 -71.77 11.78
C SER A 104 7.27 -71.22 12.68
N ILE A 105 7.02 -71.86 13.81
CA ILE A 105 6.07 -71.36 14.81
C ILE A 105 6.83 -70.95 16.06
N ALA A 106 6.61 -69.74 16.56
CA ALA A 106 7.04 -69.29 17.87
C ALA A 106 5.89 -69.44 18.86
N ILE A 107 6.15 -70.07 20.00
CA ILE A 107 5.25 -70.01 21.16
C ILE A 107 5.61 -68.74 21.92
N VAL A 108 4.70 -67.77 21.93
CA VAL A 108 4.79 -66.53 22.69
C VAL A 108 4.06 -66.74 24.02
N PRO A 109 4.79 -66.94 25.14
CA PRO A 109 4.15 -67.30 26.40
C PRO A 109 3.36 -66.14 27.00
N ASP A 110 2.13 -66.41 27.42
CA ASP A 110 1.39 -65.48 28.26
C ASP A 110 1.70 -65.77 29.74
N PHE A 111 2.54 -64.92 30.35
CA PHE A 111 2.91 -65.04 31.76
C PHE A 111 1.87 -64.48 32.73
N LYS A 112 0.82 -63.79 32.26
CA LYS A 112 -0.20 -63.20 33.14
C LYS A 112 -1.22 -64.23 33.59
N ASN A 113 -1.51 -65.22 32.75
CA ASN A 113 -2.43 -66.30 33.06
C ASN A 113 -1.68 -67.50 33.66
N GLN A 114 -2.13 -67.95 34.83
CA GLN A 114 -1.50 -69.07 35.56
C GLN A 114 -2.02 -70.44 35.12
N THR A 115 -3.01 -70.48 34.23
CA THR A 115 -3.60 -71.74 33.74
C THR A 115 -2.64 -72.40 32.75
N GLN A 116 -1.92 -73.41 33.22
CA GLN A 116 -0.95 -74.14 32.40
C GLN A 116 -1.64 -74.86 31.22
N ALA A 117 -1.03 -74.76 30.04
CA ALA A 117 -1.47 -75.50 28.86
C ALA A 117 -1.14 -76.99 29.01
N ILE A 118 -2.14 -77.83 28.73
CA ILE A 118 -2.02 -79.29 28.77
C ILE A 118 -2.04 -79.90 27.36
N SER A 119 -1.46 -81.09 27.22
CA SER A 119 -1.47 -81.79 25.93
C SER A 119 -2.90 -81.99 25.43
N GLY A 120 -3.16 -81.61 24.18
CA GLY A 120 -4.47 -81.59 23.56
C GLY A 120 -5.10 -80.21 23.45
N ASP A 121 -4.57 -79.20 24.17
CA ASP A 121 -5.07 -77.84 24.08
C ASP A 121 -4.84 -77.19 22.72
N THR A 122 -5.73 -76.24 22.38
CA THR A 122 -5.61 -75.40 21.20
C THR A 122 -5.19 -73.99 21.62
N LEU A 123 -4.08 -73.52 21.07
CA LEU A 123 -3.53 -72.18 21.25
C LEU A 123 -4.10 -71.21 20.19
N GLN A 124 -4.06 -69.92 20.50
CA GLN A 124 -4.40 -68.87 19.53
C GLN A 124 -3.32 -68.81 18.45
N GLY A 125 -3.73 -68.91 17.19
CA GLY A 125 -2.82 -68.78 16.05
C GLY A 125 -2.74 -67.33 15.57
N GLU A 126 -1.53 -66.80 15.45
CA GLU A 126 -1.26 -65.49 14.84
C GLU A 126 -0.17 -65.61 13.77
N ILE A 127 -0.06 -64.62 12.90
CA ILE A 127 0.95 -64.57 11.84
C ILE A 127 1.70 -63.26 12.00
N GLU A 128 3.03 -63.32 12.11
CA GLU A 128 3.88 -62.13 12.14
C GLU A 128 3.83 -61.43 10.78
N ALA A 129 3.69 -60.11 10.77
CA ALA A 129 3.77 -59.31 9.55
C ALA A 129 5.18 -59.44 8.94
N GLY A 130 5.28 -60.03 7.75
CA GLY A 130 6.56 -60.25 7.09
C GLY A 130 7.25 -58.97 6.64
N LEU A 131 8.57 -59.03 6.41
CA LEU A 131 9.37 -57.89 5.98
C LEU A 131 8.81 -57.17 4.74
N LEU A 132 8.28 -57.92 3.76
CA LEU A 132 7.71 -57.36 2.53
C LEU A 132 6.46 -56.51 2.79
N GLU A 133 5.62 -56.92 3.73
CA GLU A 133 4.42 -56.18 4.12
C GLU A 133 4.80 -54.89 4.86
N LEU A 134 5.79 -54.97 5.76
CA LEU A 134 6.37 -53.81 6.44
C LEU A 134 7.02 -52.82 5.45
N VAL A 135 7.73 -53.32 4.44
CA VAL A 135 8.34 -52.50 3.39
C VAL A 135 7.26 -51.84 2.53
N ASN A 136 6.23 -52.56 2.10
CA ASN A 136 5.14 -51.99 1.31
C ASN A 136 4.41 -50.87 2.08
N ASN A 137 4.09 -51.11 3.36
CA ASN A 137 3.40 -50.13 4.20
C ASN A 137 4.25 -48.87 4.47
N GLN A 138 5.58 -48.99 4.52
CA GLN A 138 6.48 -47.85 4.70
C GLN A 138 6.86 -47.15 3.38
N LEU A 139 6.87 -47.86 2.25
CA LEU A 139 7.18 -47.28 0.94
C LEU A 139 5.97 -46.62 0.27
N ALA A 140 4.74 -47.03 0.58
CA ALA A 140 3.52 -46.37 0.09
C ALA A 140 3.51 -44.84 0.30
N PRO A 141 3.80 -44.30 1.50
CA PRO A 141 3.84 -42.84 1.71
C PRO A 141 5.01 -42.15 0.97
N LEU A 142 6.04 -42.89 0.55
CA LEU A 142 7.14 -42.34 -0.25
C LEU A 142 6.65 -41.98 -1.66
N GLN A 143 5.76 -42.77 -2.25
CA GLN A 143 5.18 -42.47 -3.56
C GLN A 143 4.46 -41.12 -3.58
N THR A 144 3.59 -40.87 -2.59
CA THR A 144 2.85 -39.61 -2.48
C THR A 144 3.78 -38.40 -2.28
N LYS A 145 4.87 -38.59 -1.52
CA LYS A 145 5.90 -37.55 -1.36
C LYS A 145 6.63 -37.26 -2.66
N VAL A 146 6.96 -38.29 -3.45
CA VAL A 146 7.62 -38.13 -4.76
C VAL A 146 6.71 -37.39 -5.74
N GLU A 147 5.42 -37.75 -5.82
CA GLU A 147 4.42 -37.05 -6.66
C GLU A 147 4.30 -35.56 -6.28
N SER A 148 4.30 -35.26 -4.97
CA SER A 148 4.23 -33.88 -4.46
C SER A 148 5.47 -33.05 -4.82
N VAL A 149 6.66 -33.68 -4.79
CA VAL A 149 7.92 -33.03 -5.20
C VAL A 149 7.89 -32.72 -6.70
N VAL A 150 7.45 -33.67 -7.53
CA VAL A 150 7.32 -33.46 -8.98
C VAL A 150 6.35 -32.31 -9.29
N SER A 151 5.22 -32.23 -8.61
CA SER A 151 4.26 -31.12 -8.77
C SER A 151 4.84 -29.77 -8.34
N SER A 152 5.65 -29.76 -7.28
CA SER A 152 6.32 -28.55 -6.77
C SER A 152 7.37 -28.06 -7.76
N VAL A 153 8.12 -28.97 -8.39
CA VAL A 153 9.07 -28.65 -9.46
C VAL A 153 8.37 -28.06 -10.68
N ASP A 154 7.25 -28.63 -11.13
CA ASP A 154 6.47 -28.07 -12.25
C ASP A 154 5.99 -26.63 -11.94
N THR A 155 5.54 -26.39 -10.71
CA THR A 155 5.13 -25.05 -10.26
C THR A 155 6.29 -24.05 -10.27
N LEU A 156 7.47 -24.46 -9.79
CA LEU A 156 8.68 -23.63 -9.81
C LEU A 156 9.10 -23.31 -11.25
N VAL A 157 9.11 -24.31 -12.13
CA VAL A 157 9.46 -24.13 -13.55
C VAL A 157 8.51 -23.15 -14.23
N ARG A 158 7.19 -23.27 -14.00
CA ARG A 158 6.20 -22.31 -14.53
C ARG A 158 6.39 -20.90 -13.98
N SER A 159 6.68 -20.77 -12.69
CA SER A 159 6.91 -19.46 -12.05
C SER A 159 8.15 -18.77 -12.59
N VAL A 160 9.24 -19.52 -12.77
CA VAL A 160 10.46 -19.02 -13.42
C VAL A 160 10.16 -18.61 -14.86
N ASN A 161 9.45 -19.43 -15.63
CA ASN A 161 9.06 -19.09 -17.01
C ASN A 161 8.20 -17.83 -17.08
N TYR A 162 7.30 -17.58 -16.12
CA TYR A 162 6.49 -16.35 -16.09
C TYR A 162 7.33 -15.08 -15.85
N VAL A 163 8.35 -15.15 -15.00
CA VAL A 163 9.27 -14.02 -14.76
C VAL A 163 10.23 -13.81 -15.94
N LEU A 164 10.64 -14.90 -16.59
CA LEU A 164 11.47 -14.85 -17.80
C LEU A 164 10.66 -14.52 -19.07
N ASP A 165 9.34 -14.51 -19.01
CA ASP A 165 8.50 -14.15 -20.14
C ASP A 165 8.82 -12.74 -20.64
N ILE A 166 8.75 -12.58 -21.96
CA ILE A 166 9.08 -11.34 -22.64
C ILE A 166 8.16 -10.20 -22.16
N GLY A 167 6.88 -10.48 -21.95
CA GLY A 167 5.91 -9.48 -21.48
C GLY A 167 6.22 -8.98 -20.06
N THR A 168 6.62 -9.88 -19.16
CA THR A 168 7.02 -9.52 -17.80
C THR A 168 8.30 -8.68 -17.80
N ARG A 169 9.30 -9.08 -18.59
CA ARG A 169 10.56 -8.32 -18.74
C ARG A 169 10.32 -6.92 -19.30
N GLU A 170 9.47 -6.79 -20.31
CA GLU A 170 9.10 -5.48 -20.87
C GLU A 170 8.32 -4.62 -19.86
N SER A 171 7.42 -5.22 -19.07
CA SER A 171 6.68 -4.51 -18.02
C SER A 171 7.60 -3.99 -16.91
N ILE A 172 8.58 -4.79 -16.48
CA ILE A 172 9.60 -4.38 -15.51
C ILE A 172 10.45 -3.24 -16.08
N LYS A 173 10.92 -3.36 -17.33
CA LYS A 173 11.69 -2.33 -18.03
C LYS A 173 10.91 -1.02 -18.16
N LYS A 174 9.63 -1.10 -18.53
CA LYS A 174 8.73 0.06 -18.59
C LYS A 174 8.55 0.70 -17.23
N SER A 175 8.36 -0.10 -16.18
CA SER A 175 8.20 0.40 -14.80
C SER A 175 9.44 1.15 -14.31
N ILE A 176 10.65 0.63 -14.59
CA ILE A 176 11.91 1.30 -14.28
C ILE A 176 12.02 2.63 -15.06
N ASN A 177 11.66 2.63 -16.34
CA ASN A 177 11.70 3.83 -17.17
C ASN A 177 10.70 4.90 -16.69
N ASP A 178 9.48 4.51 -16.34
CA ASP A 178 8.45 5.42 -15.82
C ASP A 178 8.82 5.94 -14.42
N PHE A 179 9.48 5.12 -13.60
CA PHE A 179 10.08 5.57 -12.33
C PHE A 179 11.16 6.62 -12.55
N ASN A 180 12.08 6.41 -13.49
CA ASN A 180 13.12 7.39 -13.82
C ASN A 180 12.53 8.74 -14.30
N LYS A 181 11.46 8.70 -15.10
CA LYS A 181 10.73 9.92 -15.48
C LYS A 181 10.12 10.61 -14.28
N THR A 182 9.54 9.84 -13.35
CA THR A 182 8.95 10.37 -12.11
C THR A 182 9.99 11.09 -11.27
N VAL A 183 11.17 10.48 -11.07
CA VAL A 183 12.30 11.11 -10.36
C VAL A 183 12.72 12.40 -11.06
N LYS A 184 12.80 12.42 -12.40
CA LYS A 184 13.12 13.63 -13.16
C LYS A 184 12.08 14.74 -12.95
N HIS A 185 10.79 14.41 -12.98
CA HIS A 185 9.71 15.37 -12.71
C HIS A 185 9.74 15.92 -11.28
N LEU A 186 10.07 15.08 -10.29
CA LEU A 186 10.24 15.52 -8.91
C LEU A 186 11.39 16.52 -8.77
N ASN A 187 12.52 16.25 -9.42
CA ASN A 187 13.66 17.18 -9.42
C ASN A 187 13.28 18.53 -10.06
N SER A 188 12.65 18.54 -11.23
CA SER A 188 12.19 19.79 -11.87
C SER A 188 11.11 20.51 -11.06
N THR A 189 10.27 19.79 -10.33
CA THR A 189 9.28 20.40 -9.43
C THR A 189 9.98 21.08 -8.27
N ALA A 190 10.99 20.44 -7.68
CA ALA A 190 11.78 21.05 -6.61
C ALA A 190 12.49 22.33 -7.07
N GLU A 191 13.07 22.32 -8.28
CA GLU A 191 13.67 23.52 -8.91
C GLU A 191 12.64 24.64 -9.12
N ASN A 192 11.45 24.31 -9.64
CA ASN A 192 10.39 25.31 -9.85
C ASN A 192 9.85 25.90 -8.54
N VAL A 193 9.77 25.10 -7.47
CA VAL A 193 9.37 25.59 -6.14
C VAL A 193 10.38 26.60 -5.62
N ASP A 194 11.68 26.34 -5.77
CA ASP A 194 12.74 27.27 -5.38
C ASP A 194 12.65 28.61 -6.13
N PHE A 195 12.38 28.55 -7.45
CA PHE A 195 12.16 29.73 -8.28
C PHE A 195 10.94 30.55 -7.82
N VAL A 196 9.78 29.90 -7.65
CA VAL A 196 8.53 30.57 -7.24
C VAL A 196 8.64 31.17 -5.84
N LEU A 197 9.33 30.50 -4.90
CA LEU A 197 9.57 31.05 -3.57
C LEU A 197 10.46 32.30 -3.64
N THR A 198 11.52 32.25 -4.43
CA THR A 198 12.45 33.38 -4.59
C THR A 198 11.77 34.59 -5.26
N GLU A 199 11.04 34.38 -6.36
CA GLU A 199 10.34 35.45 -7.07
C GLU A 199 9.22 36.07 -6.22
N ASN A 200 8.44 35.25 -5.51
CA ASN A 200 7.39 35.76 -4.62
C ASN A 200 7.96 36.52 -3.42
N LEU A 201 9.09 36.08 -2.83
CA LEU A 201 9.73 36.84 -1.75
C LEU A 201 10.15 38.23 -2.22
N GLU A 202 10.69 38.35 -3.44
CA GLU A 202 11.02 39.65 -4.02
C GLU A 202 9.76 40.50 -4.28
N GLY A 203 8.71 39.90 -4.85
CA GLY A 203 7.43 40.57 -5.11
C GLY A 203 6.73 41.05 -3.84
N ILE A 204 6.72 40.21 -2.80
CA ILE A 204 6.18 40.54 -1.47
C ILE A 204 7.00 41.68 -0.85
N GLN A 205 8.34 41.62 -0.92
CA GLN A 205 9.17 42.71 -0.42
C GLN A 205 8.89 44.04 -1.14
N LYS A 206 8.77 44.03 -2.48
CA LYS A 206 8.39 45.23 -3.25
C LYS A 206 7.01 45.75 -2.83
N THR A 207 6.04 44.86 -2.64
CA THR A 207 4.69 45.23 -2.20
C THR A 207 4.70 45.85 -0.81
N ILE A 208 5.42 45.26 0.14
CA ILE A 208 5.57 45.80 1.50
C ILE A 208 6.24 47.19 1.47
N ARG A 209 7.30 47.36 0.67
CA ARG A 209 7.96 48.68 0.51
C ARG A 209 7.01 49.71 -0.09
N ASN A 210 6.28 49.37 -1.17
CA ASN A 210 5.30 50.27 -1.77
C ASN A 210 4.16 50.63 -0.81
N ALA A 211 3.71 49.68 0.01
CA ALA A 211 2.70 49.91 1.04
C ALA A 211 3.23 50.86 2.13
N ALA A 212 4.48 50.66 2.57
CA ALA A 212 5.13 51.57 3.53
C ALA A 212 5.28 52.98 2.95
N ASP A 213 5.78 53.11 1.72
CA ASP A 213 5.95 54.41 1.03
C ASP A 213 4.60 55.11 0.83
N THR A 214 3.55 54.37 0.47
CA THR A 214 2.20 54.90 0.32
C THR A 214 1.66 55.37 1.67
N SER A 215 1.85 54.57 2.72
CA SER A 215 1.46 54.93 4.08
C SER A 215 2.17 56.20 4.56
N GLU A 216 3.47 56.35 4.25
CA GLU A 216 4.25 57.55 4.57
C GLU A 216 3.72 58.78 3.82
N LYS A 217 3.46 58.66 2.52
CA LYS A 217 2.86 59.74 1.70
C LYS A 217 1.47 60.12 2.19
N LEU A 218 0.64 59.14 2.56
CA LEU A 218 -0.69 59.38 3.13
C LEU A 218 -0.59 60.09 4.49
N LYS A 219 0.36 59.71 5.33
CA LYS A 219 0.65 60.42 6.58
C LYS A 219 1.05 61.87 6.32
N GLN A 220 1.98 62.13 5.40
CA GLN A 220 2.41 63.49 5.03
C GLN A 220 1.26 64.33 4.46
N PHE A 221 0.42 63.74 3.61
CA PHE A 221 -0.78 64.39 3.09
C PHE A 221 -1.77 64.71 4.22
N SER A 222 -2.02 63.74 5.10
CA SER A 222 -2.89 63.91 6.27
C SER A 222 -2.37 64.99 7.23
N ASP A 223 -1.06 65.03 7.49
CA ASP A 223 -0.41 66.05 8.31
C ASP A 223 -0.55 67.43 7.67
N THR A 224 -0.36 67.52 6.36
CA THR A 224 -0.54 68.78 5.61
C THR A 224 -1.99 69.25 5.70
N LEU A 225 -2.95 68.35 5.48
CA LEU A 225 -4.38 68.65 5.54
C LEU A 225 -4.80 69.09 6.95
N SER A 226 -4.26 68.45 8.00
CA SER A 226 -4.54 68.82 9.40
C SER A 226 -4.05 70.22 9.76
N LYS A 227 -2.98 70.70 9.12
CA LYS A 227 -2.43 72.06 9.31
C LYS A 227 -3.20 73.12 8.54
N VAL A 228 -3.98 72.74 7.52
CA VAL A 228 -4.86 73.68 6.82
C VAL A 228 -6.05 73.99 7.73
N GLU A 229 -6.16 75.24 8.15
CA GLU A 229 -7.33 75.74 8.86
C GLU A 229 -8.49 75.91 7.87
N LEU A 230 -9.08 74.81 7.42
CA LEU A 230 -10.16 74.77 6.43
C LEU A 230 -11.32 75.69 6.84
N GLY A 231 -11.62 75.79 8.13
CA GLY A 231 -12.61 76.74 8.65
C GLY A 231 -12.26 78.20 8.35
N LYS A 232 -10.99 78.61 8.53
CA LYS A 232 -10.56 79.98 8.18
C LYS A 232 -10.52 80.21 6.68
N MET A 233 -10.09 79.21 5.90
CA MET A 233 -10.11 79.28 4.43
C MET A 233 -11.54 79.48 3.91
N VAL A 234 -12.50 78.67 4.37
CA VAL A 234 -13.91 78.80 3.99
C VAL A 234 -14.46 80.16 4.42
N ASN A 235 -14.13 80.63 5.63
CA ASN A 235 -14.54 81.97 6.08
C ASN A 235 -13.95 83.09 5.22
N ASN A 236 -12.68 83.00 4.84
CA ASN A 236 -12.02 83.97 3.96
C ASN A 236 -12.63 83.97 2.56
N ILE A 237 -12.95 82.79 2.01
CA ILE A 237 -13.65 82.64 0.73
C ILE A 237 -15.03 83.27 0.81
N ASN A 238 -15.81 82.97 1.84
CA ASN A 238 -17.13 83.57 2.05
C ASN A 238 -17.06 85.09 2.20
N THR A 239 -16.06 85.61 2.91
CA THR A 239 -15.83 87.05 3.07
C THR A 239 -15.44 87.70 1.74
N THR A 240 -14.60 87.03 0.95
CA THR A 240 -14.21 87.49 -0.40
C THR A 240 -15.42 87.53 -1.32
N ILE A 241 -16.24 86.46 -1.33
CA ILE A 241 -17.48 86.40 -2.12
C ILE A 241 -18.45 87.49 -1.67
N ALA A 242 -18.61 87.72 -0.37
CA ALA A 242 -19.45 88.79 0.16
C ALA A 242 -18.95 90.18 -0.28
N SER A 243 -17.64 90.39 -0.30
CA SER A 243 -17.02 91.64 -0.77
C SER A 243 -17.21 91.85 -2.26
N ILE A 244 -17.04 90.81 -3.08
CA ILE A 244 -17.31 90.83 -4.52
C ILE A 244 -18.78 91.16 -4.78
N ASN A 245 -19.70 90.47 -4.08
CA ASN A 245 -21.14 90.74 -4.22
C ASN A 245 -21.48 92.19 -3.85
N ASN A 246 -20.86 92.75 -2.80
CA ASN A 246 -21.08 94.15 -2.42
C ASN A 246 -20.59 95.13 -3.50
N ILE A 247 -19.41 94.87 -4.09
CA ILE A 247 -18.88 95.69 -5.19
C ILE A 247 -19.81 95.61 -6.40
N THR A 248 -20.22 94.41 -6.80
CA THR A 248 -21.15 94.22 -7.92
C THR A 248 -22.48 94.91 -7.68
N GLN A 249 -23.01 94.86 -6.45
CA GLN A 249 -24.23 95.56 -6.07
C GLN A 249 -24.07 97.08 -6.18
N LYS A 250 -23.00 97.66 -5.62
CA LYS A 250 -22.73 99.10 -5.71
C LYS A 250 -22.60 99.58 -7.16
N ILE A 251 -21.99 98.77 -8.03
CA ILE A 251 -21.92 99.06 -9.47
C ILE A 251 -23.34 99.08 -10.09
N ASN A 252 -24.15 98.05 -9.83
CA ASN A 252 -25.52 97.97 -10.38
C ASN A 252 -26.42 99.10 -9.87
N GLU A 253 -26.26 99.51 -8.62
CA GLU A 253 -27.04 100.60 -8.00
C GLU A 253 -26.56 102.00 -8.41
N GLY A 254 -25.48 102.11 -9.20
CA GLY A 254 -24.91 103.40 -9.62
C GLY A 254 -24.18 104.15 -8.50
N ASP A 255 -23.79 103.46 -7.43
CA ASP A 255 -23.08 104.04 -6.29
C ASP A 255 -21.56 104.06 -6.50
N GLY A 256 -20.89 105.09 -5.97
CA GLY A 256 -19.47 105.36 -6.21
C GLY A 256 -19.14 105.88 -7.61
N SER A 257 -17.86 106.20 -7.86
CA SER A 257 -17.41 106.79 -9.13
C SER A 257 -17.59 105.84 -10.33
N LEU A 258 -17.34 104.54 -10.15
CA LEU A 258 -17.53 103.53 -11.19
C LEU A 258 -19.01 103.25 -11.47
N GLY A 259 -19.86 103.17 -10.44
CA GLY A 259 -21.31 103.00 -10.62
C GLY A 259 -21.92 104.21 -11.35
N LYS A 260 -21.56 105.43 -10.94
CA LYS A 260 -21.97 106.66 -11.62
C LYS A 260 -21.47 106.73 -13.05
N LEU A 261 -20.21 106.34 -13.31
CA LEU A 261 -19.66 106.30 -14.66
C LEU A 261 -20.42 105.33 -15.57
N MET A 262 -20.83 104.17 -15.04
CA MET A 262 -21.51 103.12 -15.81
C MET A 262 -22.98 103.48 -16.11
N ASN A 263 -23.65 104.19 -15.21
CA ASN A 263 -25.11 104.37 -15.24
C ASN A 263 -25.59 105.83 -15.46
N ASP A 264 -24.70 106.82 -15.58
CA ASP A 264 -25.12 108.22 -15.71
C ASP A 264 -25.31 108.66 -17.17
N ASP A 265 -26.57 108.68 -17.63
CA ASP A 265 -26.97 109.21 -18.94
C ASP A 265 -26.56 110.69 -19.12
N LYS A 266 -26.45 111.48 -18.04
CA LYS A 266 -26.06 112.89 -18.14
C LYS A 266 -24.59 113.04 -18.53
N LEU A 267 -23.73 112.08 -18.16
CA LEU A 267 -22.33 112.11 -18.60
C LEU A 267 -22.26 111.98 -20.12
N TYR A 268 -23.03 111.06 -20.70
CA TYR A 268 -23.14 110.91 -22.15
C TYR A 268 -23.62 112.21 -22.81
N VAL A 269 -24.70 112.80 -22.28
CA VAL A 269 -25.26 114.06 -22.79
C VAL A 269 -24.28 115.23 -22.64
N ASN A 270 -23.57 115.32 -21.52
CA ASN A 270 -22.61 116.39 -21.28
C ASN A 270 -21.37 116.24 -22.17
N LEU A 271 -20.92 115.01 -22.43
CA LEU A 271 -19.83 114.74 -23.39
C LEU A 271 -20.25 115.06 -24.82
N GLU A 272 -21.49 114.72 -25.20
CA GLU A 272 -22.04 115.08 -26.51
C GLU A 272 -22.13 116.62 -26.66
N LYS A 273 -22.65 117.32 -25.65
CA LYS A 273 -22.71 118.79 -25.64
C LYS A 273 -21.33 119.42 -25.68
N ALA A 274 -20.38 118.93 -24.88
CA ALA A 274 -19.00 119.40 -24.90
C ALA A 274 -18.35 119.19 -26.27
N SER A 275 -18.59 118.03 -26.89
CA SER A 275 -18.14 117.73 -28.25
C SER A 275 -18.76 118.69 -29.27
N LYS A 276 -20.03 119.05 -29.12
CA LYS A 276 -20.74 120.01 -29.99
C LYS A 276 -20.23 121.45 -29.81
N GLN A 277 -20.03 121.89 -28.58
CA GLN A 277 -19.43 123.21 -28.31
C GLN A 277 -18.01 123.31 -28.86
N LEU A 278 -17.24 122.22 -28.78
CA LEU A 278 -15.91 122.16 -29.38
C LEU A 278 -15.99 122.24 -30.91
N GLU A 279 -16.94 121.55 -31.54
CA GLU A 279 -17.21 121.65 -32.98
C GLU A 279 -17.53 123.09 -33.40
N GLU A 280 -18.44 123.76 -32.68
CA GLU A 280 -18.82 125.16 -32.93
C GLU A 280 -17.63 126.12 -32.75
N LEU A 281 -16.82 125.93 -31.71
CA LEU A 281 -15.59 126.70 -31.50
C LEU A 281 -14.59 126.50 -32.64
N LEU A 282 -14.35 125.26 -33.05
CA LEU A 282 -13.45 124.96 -34.16
C LEU A 282 -13.97 125.54 -35.48
N GLN A 283 -15.30 125.54 -35.68
CA GLN A 283 -15.94 126.16 -36.83
C GLN A 283 -15.80 127.68 -36.82
N ASP A 284 -16.01 128.35 -35.68
CA ASP A 284 -15.83 129.80 -35.56
C ASP A 284 -14.36 130.21 -35.74
N ILE A 285 -13.41 129.44 -35.22
CA ILE A 285 -11.97 129.66 -35.48
C ILE A 285 -11.66 129.56 -36.98
N LYS A 286 -12.25 128.58 -37.68
CA LYS A 286 -12.06 128.40 -39.13
C LYS A 286 -12.67 129.53 -39.95
N LEU A 287 -13.85 130.02 -39.57
CA LEU A 287 -14.58 131.09 -40.30
C LEU A 287 -14.05 132.50 -39.97
N ASN A 288 -13.60 132.72 -38.73
CA ASN A 288 -13.17 134.03 -38.22
C ASN A 288 -11.75 133.99 -37.61
N PRO A 289 -10.71 133.55 -38.35
CA PRO A 289 -9.39 133.32 -37.78
C PRO A 289 -8.74 134.59 -37.19
N LYS A 290 -9.10 135.77 -37.70
CA LYS A 290 -8.59 137.06 -37.21
C LYS A 290 -9.04 137.41 -35.77
N ARG A 291 -10.13 136.82 -35.25
CA ARG A 291 -10.58 137.04 -33.86
C ARG A 291 -9.70 136.33 -32.84
N TYR A 292 -9.17 135.16 -33.20
CA TYR A 292 -8.47 134.27 -32.26
C TYR A 292 -6.96 134.21 -32.51
N MET A 293 -6.48 134.59 -33.70
CA MET A 293 -5.06 134.70 -34.01
C MET A 293 -4.69 136.15 -34.33
N HIS A 294 -4.23 136.87 -33.31
CA HIS A 294 -3.60 138.18 -33.46
C HIS A 294 -2.08 138.03 -33.48
N PHE A 295 -1.49 138.13 -34.68
CA PHE A 295 -0.04 138.33 -34.84
C PHE A 295 0.24 139.83 -34.76
N SER A 296 0.66 140.32 -33.59
CA SER A 296 1.13 141.71 -33.45
C SER A 296 2.65 141.75 -33.44
N VAL A 297 3.24 142.33 -34.49
CA VAL A 297 4.70 142.51 -34.65
C VAL A 297 5.17 143.85 -34.06
N PHE A 298 4.27 144.70 -33.55
CA PHE A 298 4.63 145.93 -32.84
C PHE A 298 3.65 146.22 -31.70
N GLY A 299 4.18 146.37 -30.50
CA GLY A 299 3.43 146.45 -29.24
C GLY A 299 2.52 147.67 -29.13
N LYS A 300 1.24 147.41 -28.88
CA LYS A 300 0.30 148.32 -28.22
C LYS A 300 -0.64 147.52 -27.32
N LYS A 301 -0.90 148.05 -26.12
CA LYS A 301 -1.58 147.43 -24.98
C LYS A 301 -2.95 146.82 -25.32
N ASN A 302 -3.19 145.61 -24.82
CA ASN A 302 -4.47 144.88 -24.95
C ASN A 302 -5.62 145.69 -24.30
N LYS A 303 -6.75 145.77 -25.00
CA LYS A 303 -7.99 146.32 -24.48
C LYS A 303 -8.59 145.35 -23.44
N GLU A 304 -9.11 145.93 -22.36
CA GLU A 304 -9.82 145.23 -21.29
C GLU A 304 -11.04 144.47 -21.84
N TYR A 305 -11.17 143.21 -21.43
CA TYR A 305 -12.28 142.34 -21.76
C TYR A 305 -13.52 142.78 -20.98
N VAL A 306 -14.61 143.11 -21.68
CA VAL A 306 -15.89 143.48 -21.09
C VAL A 306 -16.83 142.27 -21.19
N GLU A 307 -17.33 141.81 -20.05
CA GLU A 307 -18.19 140.65 -19.91
C GLU A 307 -19.61 140.97 -20.43
N PRO A 308 -20.21 140.15 -21.33
CA PRO A 308 -21.53 140.43 -21.88
C PRO A 308 -22.67 140.10 -20.89
N GLU A 309 -23.66 141.01 -20.78
CA GLU A 309 -24.92 140.86 -20.03
C GLU A 309 -25.87 139.85 -20.70
N ASN A 310 -25.55 138.56 -20.57
CA ASN A 310 -26.49 137.42 -20.49
C ASN A 310 -25.70 136.13 -20.72
N ARG A 311 -25.31 135.48 -19.63
CA ARG A 311 -24.91 134.07 -19.60
C ARG A 311 -26.12 133.32 -19.08
N ASP A 312 -26.92 132.75 -19.97
CA ASP A 312 -27.78 131.58 -19.76
C ASP A 312 -28.82 131.50 -20.89
N GLN A 313 -28.40 130.91 -22.01
CA GLN A 313 -29.23 130.17 -22.97
C GLN A 313 -28.35 129.16 -23.70
#